data_AF-A0A1V9ZTY0-F1
#
_entry.id   AF-A0A1V9ZTY0-F1
#
_cell.length_a   1.000
_cell.length_b   1.000
_cell.length_c   1.000
_cell.angle_alpha   90.00
_cell.angle_beta   90.00
_cell.angle_gamma   90.00
#
_symmetry.space_group_name_H-M   'P 1'
#
loop_
_entity.id
_entity.type
_entity.pdbx_description
1 polymer ?
#
loop_
_entity_poly.entity_id
_entity_poly.type
_entity_poly.pdbx_seq_one_letter_code
_entity_poly.pdbx_strand_id
1 'polypeptide(L)'
;MPPQCPQSPQPMHILTPPPVSAMKSPTDTFHIDISTPTVVPALDKISTSPREGLPRWPGIRSPTGFLRSLDWFGTLVFAASGSLTAAMCGADLLGSIIVGTITAIGGGTLRDALVLNKQPFWIEEWEYLVMSAFAATLAFYFWGDMKPGQELLPGLTLKSVDGGEGTAMEWGDAIGVGAFAVIGAMNGIRAQSPFVVSALCGMMTSTFGGLTRDTLLGRPVRILHSYSDVYATVALSSACLYLGLQKAAPKYQGTRIFLAIVLAIVLREQAWTHGWRLPFWAANSQRVMMSSRDPRNSTLSS
;
A
#
# COMPACT_ATOMS: atom_id res chain seq x y z
N MET A 1 -89.38 -7.81 -22.79
CA MET A 1 -88.74 -7.62 -24.12
C MET A 1 -87.28 -8.05 -24.00
N PRO A 2 -86.76 -8.78 -24.99
CA PRO A 2 -85.55 -9.56 -24.85
C PRO A 2 -84.32 -8.66 -24.62
N PRO A 3 -83.32 -9.15 -23.86
CA PRO A 3 -82.08 -8.44 -23.60
C PRO A 3 -81.23 -8.35 -24.87
N GLN A 4 -80.61 -7.19 -25.07
CA GLN A 4 -79.69 -6.93 -26.18
C GLN A 4 -78.48 -7.86 -26.13
N CYS A 5 -78.19 -8.43 -27.29
CA CYS A 5 -77.05 -9.31 -27.55
C CYS A 5 -75.73 -8.60 -27.18
N PRO A 6 -74.88 -9.16 -26.31
CA PRO A 6 -73.54 -8.62 -26.08
C PRO A 6 -72.65 -8.92 -27.28
N GLN A 7 -71.97 -7.88 -27.77
CA GLN A 7 -71.01 -7.95 -28.87
C GLN A 7 -69.90 -8.97 -28.56
N SER A 8 -69.56 -9.76 -29.58
CA SER A 8 -68.52 -10.77 -29.53
C SER A 8 -67.14 -10.19 -29.20
N PRO A 9 -66.30 -10.91 -28.43
CA PRO A 9 -64.96 -10.46 -28.08
C PRO A 9 -64.05 -10.39 -29.31
N GLN A 10 -63.29 -9.30 -29.40
CA GLN A 10 -62.21 -9.06 -30.35
C GLN A 10 -61.21 -10.23 -30.33
N PRO A 11 -60.72 -10.72 -31.49
CA PRO A 11 -59.76 -11.81 -31.52
C PRO A 11 -58.41 -11.37 -30.92
N MET A 12 -57.91 -12.17 -29.97
CA MET A 12 -56.57 -12.06 -29.40
C MET A 12 -55.51 -11.96 -30.51
N HIS A 13 -54.72 -10.89 -30.49
CA HIS A 13 -53.44 -10.84 -31.20
C HIS A 13 -52.51 -11.92 -30.64
N ILE A 14 -52.43 -13.03 -31.36
CA ILE A 14 -51.41 -14.07 -31.17
C ILE A 14 -50.05 -13.42 -31.50
N LEU A 15 -49.20 -13.23 -30.48
CA LEU A 15 -47.80 -12.91 -30.69
C LEU A 15 -47.14 -14.08 -31.42
N THR A 16 -46.83 -13.89 -32.70
CA THR A 16 -45.94 -14.79 -33.44
C THR A 16 -44.50 -14.58 -32.96
N PRO A 17 -43.74 -15.64 -32.65
CA PRO A 17 -42.31 -15.51 -32.35
C PRO A 17 -41.54 -15.08 -33.60
N PRO A 18 -40.46 -14.31 -33.47
CA PRO A 18 -39.65 -13.90 -34.62
C PRO A 18 -39.02 -15.13 -35.31
N PRO A 19 -38.79 -15.07 -36.63
CA PRO A 19 -38.26 -16.19 -37.39
C PRO A 19 -36.84 -16.53 -36.94
N VAL A 20 -36.60 -17.82 -36.66
CA VAL A 20 -35.27 -18.41 -36.49
C VAL A 20 -34.56 -18.37 -37.83
N SER A 21 -33.79 -17.32 -38.07
CA SER A 21 -32.94 -17.16 -39.25
C SER A 21 -31.48 -17.42 -38.86
N ALA A 22 -30.96 -18.51 -39.41
CA ALA A 22 -29.54 -18.82 -39.63
C ALA A 22 -28.61 -18.91 -38.40
N MET A 23 -28.50 -20.14 -37.85
CA MET A 23 -27.21 -20.61 -37.33
C MET A 23 -26.16 -20.50 -38.45
N LYS A 24 -25.23 -19.55 -38.32
CA LYS A 24 -24.04 -19.50 -39.17
C LYS A 24 -22.94 -20.38 -38.57
N SER A 25 -22.32 -21.17 -39.44
CA SER A 25 -21.25 -22.13 -39.19
C SER A 25 -19.99 -21.50 -38.56
N PRO A 26 -19.17 -22.27 -37.83
CA PRO A 26 -17.97 -21.76 -37.17
C PRO A 26 -16.78 -21.70 -38.14
N THR A 27 -16.88 -20.84 -39.16
CA THR A 27 -15.78 -20.50 -40.07
C THR A 27 -16.17 -19.27 -40.90
N ASP A 28 -16.21 -18.09 -40.29
CA ASP A 28 -16.22 -16.82 -41.03
C ASP A 28 -15.00 -16.00 -40.61
N THR A 29 -14.09 -15.85 -41.57
CA THR A 29 -12.83 -15.11 -41.53
C THR A 29 -13.10 -13.63 -41.25
N PHE A 30 -12.42 -13.04 -40.27
CA PHE A 30 -12.50 -11.60 -39.97
C PHE A 30 -11.95 -10.78 -41.14
N HIS A 31 -12.84 -10.14 -41.91
CA HIS A 31 -12.48 -9.02 -42.78
C HIS A 31 -12.50 -7.73 -41.96
N ILE A 32 -11.35 -7.07 -41.80
CA ILE A 32 -11.25 -5.71 -41.26
C ILE A 32 -11.51 -4.74 -42.42
N ASP A 33 -12.68 -4.11 -42.41
CA ASP A 33 -13.05 -3.08 -43.39
C ASP A 33 -12.41 -1.73 -42.98
N ILE A 34 -11.33 -1.33 -43.68
CA ILE A 34 -10.60 -0.07 -43.45
C ILE A 34 -11.19 0.99 -44.38
N SER A 35 -12.38 1.51 -44.09
CA SER A 35 -12.97 2.56 -44.93
C SER A 35 -13.87 3.59 -44.22
N THR A 36 -13.73 3.77 -42.90
CA THR A 36 -14.38 4.90 -42.22
C THR A 36 -13.44 5.50 -41.17
N PRO A 37 -13.00 6.76 -41.28
CA PRO A 37 -12.38 7.44 -40.16
C PRO A 37 -13.49 7.73 -39.15
N THR A 38 -13.69 6.82 -38.21
CA THR A 38 -14.47 7.11 -37.01
C THR A 38 -13.76 8.29 -36.36
N VAL A 39 -14.46 9.42 -36.25
CA VAL A 39 -14.05 10.55 -35.42
C VAL A 39 -13.91 10.00 -34.02
N VAL A 40 -12.70 9.58 -33.65
CA VAL A 40 -12.32 9.33 -32.28
C VAL A 40 -12.50 10.69 -31.61
N PRO A 41 -13.48 10.88 -30.70
CA PRO A 41 -13.54 12.11 -29.94
C PRO A 41 -12.16 12.27 -29.32
N ALA A 42 -11.55 13.43 -29.58
CA ALA A 42 -10.21 13.77 -29.15
C ALA A 42 -9.98 13.27 -27.73
N LEU A 43 -8.79 12.72 -27.52
CA LEU A 43 -8.23 12.22 -26.26
C LEU A 43 -8.02 13.37 -25.24
N ASP A 44 -8.98 14.29 -25.15
CA ASP A 44 -8.98 15.50 -24.36
C ASP A 44 -9.70 15.20 -23.04
N LYS A 45 -8.93 14.64 -22.10
CA LYS A 45 -8.91 14.96 -20.66
C LYS A 45 -8.22 13.84 -19.88
N ILE A 46 -6.97 13.52 -20.22
CA ILE A 46 -6.04 13.09 -19.16
C ILE A 46 -5.47 14.37 -18.55
N SER A 47 -6.27 15.05 -17.72
CA SER A 47 -5.74 16.05 -16.80
C SER A 47 -4.99 15.31 -15.69
N THR A 48 -3.87 14.67 -16.04
CA THR A 48 -2.85 14.38 -15.04
C THR A 48 -2.30 15.73 -14.66
N SER A 49 -2.60 16.21 -13.45
CA SER A 49 -1.92 17.39 -12.92
C SER A 49 -0.41 17.09 -12.98
N PRO A 50 0.37 17.71 -13.89
CA PRO A 50 1.78 17.35 -14.09
C PRO A 50 2.62 17.62 -12.83
N ARG A 51 2.04 18.36 -11.88
CA ARG A 51 2.63 18.72 -10.60
C ARG A 51 2.68 17.54 -9.66
N GLU A 52 1.72 16.62 -9.66
CA GLU A 52 1.58 15.61 -8.59
C GLU A 52 2.26 14.26 -8.90
N GLY A 53 3.21 14.21 -9.84
CA GLY A 53 4.00 13.01 -10.18
C GLY A 53 5.38 12.98 -9.52
N LEU A 54 5.96 11.79 -9.40
CA LEU A 54 7.37 11.61 -9.03
C LEU A 54 8.22 11.35 -10.28
N PRO A 55 9.44 11.92 -10.37
CA PRO A 55 10.40 11.54 -11.41
C PRO A 55 10.90 10.11 -11.19
N ARG A 56 11.28 9.41 -12.27
CA ARG A 56 11.83 8.04 -12.18
C ARG A 56 13.11 7.98 -11.32
N TRP A 57 13.99 8.97 -11.48
CA TRP A 57 15.28 9.00 -10.80
C TRP A 57 15.28 9.98 -9.63
N PRO A 58 15.99 9.66 -8.52
CA PRO A 58 16.14 10.56 -7.39
C PRO A 58 16.89 11.84 -7.80
N GLY A 59 16.63 12.93 -7.08
CA GLY A 59 17.34 14.20 -7.30
C GLY A 59 17.19 15.14 -6.10
N ILE A 60 18.12 16.08 -5.92
CA ILE A 60 18.07 16.99 -4.75
C ILE A 60 17.59 18.39 -5.16
N ARG A 61 17.61 18.69 -6.45
CA ARG A 61 17.31 20.04 -6.98
C ARG A 61 15.82 20.36 -7.04
N SER A 62 14.96 19.35 -7.19
CA SER A 62 13.51 19.54 -7.25
C SER A 62 12.83 18.90 -6.03
N PRO A 63 11.72 19.47 -5.52
CA PRO A 63 11.04 18.90 -4.36
C PRO A 63 10.54 17.47 -4.59
N THR A 64 10.08 17.15 -5.80
CA THR A 64 9.63 15.81 -6.19
C THR A 64 10.80 14.84 -6.38
N GLY A 65 11.95 15.32 -6.85
CA GLY A 65 13.19 14.53 -6.88
C GLY A 65 13.65 14.21 -5.46
N PHE A 66 13.53 15.17 -4.54
CA PHE A 66 13.93 14.96 -3.15
C PHE A 66 13.00 13.94 -2.49
N LEU A 67 11.69 14.06 -2.73
CA LEU A 67 10.72 13.07 -2.32
C LEU A 67 11.03 11.67 -2.90
N ARG A 68 11.46 11.57 -4.16
CA ARG A 68 11.92 10.31 -4.77
C ARG A 68 13.17 9.74 -4.08
N SER A 69 14.06 10.61 -3.61
CA SER A 69 15.23 10.19 -2.84
C SER A 69 14.82 9.60 -1.49
N LEU A 70 13.84 10.22 -0.83
CA LEU A 70 13.25 9.71 0.42
C LEU A 70 12.47 8.42 0.20
N ASP A 71 11.81 8.25 -0.94
CA ASP A 71 11.11 7.02 -1.34
C ASP A 71 12.08 5.84 -1.43
N TRP A 72 13.21 6.02 -2.13
CA TRP A 72 14.27 5.01 -2.21
C TRP A 72 14.88 4.73 -0.84
N PHE A 73 15.17 5.77 -0.06
CA PHE A 73 15.67 5.60 1.30
C PHE A 73 14.70 4.80 2.18
N GLY A 74 13.43 5.17 2.21
CA GLY A 74 12.40 4.45 2.96
C GLY A 74 12.25 3.00 2.48
N THR A 75 12.34 2.76 1.17
CA THR A 75 12.30 1.40 0.59
C THR A 75 13.46 0.55 1.12
N LEU A 76 14.68 1.09 1.15
CA LEU A 76 15.84 0.40 1.70
C LEU A 76 15.68 0.12 3.20
N VAL A 77 15.19 1.10 3.98
CA VAL A 77 14.96 0.94 5.43
C VAL A 77 13.90 -0.11 5.71
N PHE A 78 12.76 -0.09 5.01
CA PHE A 78 11.69 -1.08 5.17
C PHE A 78 12.14 -2.48 4.72
N ALA A 79 12.95 -2.59 3.67
CA ALA A 79 13.53 -3.84 3.25
C ALA A 79 14.48 -4.42 4.31
N ALA A 80 15.35 -3.58 4.88
CA ALA A 80 16.26 -3.98 5.95
C ALA A 80 15.51 -4.40 7.22
N SER A 81 14.55 -3.59 7.69
CA SER A 81 13.69 -3.92 8.84
C SER A 81 12.90 -5.21 8.62
N GLY A 82 12.32 -5.39 7.43
CA GLY A 82 11.59 -6.60 7.06
C GLY A 82 12.48 -7.85 7.08
N SER A 83 13.68 -7.74 6.52
CA SER A 83 14.68 -8.81 6.50
C SER A 83 15.12 -9.22 7.91
N LEU A 84 15.45 -8.26 8.76
CA LEU A 84 15.82 -8.51 10.17
C LEU A 84 14.67 -9.16 10.93
N THR A 85 13.45 -8.64 10.78
CA THR A 85 12.28 -9.20 11.46
C THR A 85 12.06 -10.66 11.06
N ALA A 86 12.25 -10.99 9.78
CA ALA A 86 12.17 -12.36 9.27
C ALA A 86 13.30 -13.26 9.81
N ALA A 87 14.53 -12.77 9.79
CA ALA A 87 15.68 -13.49 10.35
C ALA A 87 15.51 -13.78 11.86
N MET A 88 14.99 -12.81 12.62
CA MET A 88 14.65 -12.99 14.04
C MET A 88 13.53 -14.00 14.27
N CYS A 89 12.68 -14.24 13.27
CA CYS A 89 11.66 -15.29 13.29
C CYS A 89 12.16 -16.65 12.77
N GLY A 90 13.47 -16.79 12.51
CA GLY A 90 14.09 -18.04 12.07
C GLY A 90 13.99 -18.30 10.57
N ALA A 91 13.68 -17.28 9.75
CA ALA A 91 13.76 -17.41 8.30
C ALA A 91 15.22 -17.52 7.84
N ASP A 92 15.45 -18.30 6.79
CA ASP A 92 16.75 -18.35 6.12
C ASP A 92 17.01 -17.07 5.30
N LEU A 93 18.16 -17.00 4.63
CA LEU A 93 18.53 -15.84 3.80
C LEU A 93 17.47 -15.54 2.74
N LEU A 94 16.98 -16.56 2.04
CA LEU A 94 15.99 -16.38 0.98
C LEU A 94 14.67 -15.87 1.55
N GLY A 95 14.18 -16.48 2.64
CA GLY A 95 12.98 -16.02 3.35
C GLY A 95 13.11 -14.58 3.82
N SER A 96 14.29 -14.19 4.33
CA SER A 96 14.57 -12.82 4.78
C SER A 96 14.57 -11.82 3.63
N ILE A 97 15.15 -12.17 2.48
CA ILE A 97 15.12 -11.35 1.27
C ILE A 97 13.69 -11.17 0.75
N ILE A 98 12.90 -12.25 0.71
CA ILE A 98 11.51 -12.21 0.24
C ILE A 98 10.67 -11.33 1.16
N VAL A 99 10.71 -11.57 2.47
CA VAL A 99 9.92 -10.80 3.44
C VAL A 99 10.37 -9.34 3.48
N GLY A 100 11.68 -9.06 3.43
CA GLY A 100 12.20 -7.70 3.29
C GLY A 100 11.66 -7.00 2.05
N THR A 101 11.74 -7.65 0.89
CA THR A 101 11.23 -7.11 -0.38
C THR A 101 9.74 -6.82 -0.32
N ILE A 102 8.94 -7.76 0.20
CA ILE A 102 7.49 -7.59 0.39
C ILE A 102 7.19 -6.45 1.37
N THR A 103 7.99 -6.29 2.42
CA THR A 103 7.81 -5.18 3.37
C THR A 103 8.00 -3.83 2.69
N ALA A 104 9.00 -3.71 1.82
CA ALA A 104 9.32 -2.46 1.13
C ALA A 104 8.29 -2.07 0.07
N ILE A 105 7.85 -3.01 -0.78
CA ILE A 105 6.96 -2.71 -1.92
C ILE A 105 5.48 -3.03 -1.64
N GLY A 106 5.18 -3.79 -0.59
CA GLY A 106 3.85 -4.36 -0.33
C GLY A 106 2.79 -3.32 -0.06
N GLY A 107 3.12 -2.22 0.62
CA GLY A 107 2.18 -1.13 0.89
C GLY A 107 1.69 -0.45 -0.40
N GLY A 108 2.62 -0.09 -1.28
CA GLY A 108 2.30 0.46 -2.60
C GLY A 108 1.57 -0.55 -3.50
N THR A 109 1.98 -1.83 -3.45
CA THR A 109 1.34 -2.93 -4.20
C THR A 109 -0.13 -3.09 -3.80
N LEU A 110 -0.42 -3.16 -2.49
CA LEU A 110 -1.80 -3.31 -2.00
C LEU A 110 -2.65 -2.07 -2.30
N ARG A 111 -2.09 -0.86 -2.20
CA ARG A 111 -2.77 0.37 -2.65
C ARG A 111 -3.15 0.26 -4.13
N ASP A 112 -2.19 -0.07 -4.98
CA ASP A 112 -2.36 -0.07 -6.43
C ASP A 112 -3.38 -1.12 -6.86
N ALA A 113 -3.27 -2.34 -6.32
CA ALA A 113 -4.18 -3.44 -6.65
C ALA A 113 -5.60 -3.24 -6.08
N LEU A 114 -5.73 -2.88 -4.80
CA LEU A 114 -7.03 -2.90 -4.11
C LEU A 114 -7.82 -1.60 -4.26
N VAL A 115 -7.13 -0.46 -4.31
CA VAL A 115 -7.79 0.86 -4.27
C VAL A 115 -7.77 1.52 -5.64
N LEU A 116 -6.62 1.52 -6.31
CA LEU A 116 -6.45 2.25 -7.56
C LEU A 116 -6.73 1.42 -8.81
N ASN A 117 -6.90 0.10 -8.67
CA ASN A 117 -7.03 -0.87 -9.76
C ASN A 117 -5.92 -0.68 -10.83
N LYS A 118 -4.69 -0.55 -10.37
CA LYS A 118 -3.48 -0.36 -11.18
C LYS A 118 -2.55 -1.55 -11.03
N GLN A 119 -1.75 -1.76 -12.07
CA GLN A 119 -0.64 -2.68 -12.01
C GLN A 119 0.38 -2.22 -10.94
N PRO A 120 0.99 -3.15 -10.17
CA PRO A 120 2.00 -2.79 -9.19
C PRO A 120 3.17 -2.02 -9.82
N PHE A 121 3.55 -0.90 -9.19
CA PHE A 121 4.54 0.05 -9.71
C PHE A 121 5.92 -0.58 -10.04
N TRP A 122 6.35 -1.60 -9.28
CA TRP A 122 7.64 -2.25 -9.46
C TRP A 122 7.74 -3.07 -10.76
N ILE A 123 6.65 -3.25 -11.50
CA ILE A 123 6.69 -3.84 -12.84
C ILE A 123 7.23 -2.84 -13.86
N GLU A 124 6.92 -1.56 -13.71
CA GLU A 124 7.47 -0.48 -14.54
C GLU A 124 8.84 0.00 -14.02
N GLU A 125 8.98 -0.01 -12.69
CA GLU A 125 10.15 0.46 -11.94
C GLU A 125 10.82 -0.74 -11.23
N TRP A 126 11.42 -1.64 -12.01
CA TRP A 126 12.07 -2.87 -11.52
C TRP A 126 13.22 -2.61 -10.53
N GLU A 127 13.75 -1.39 -10.52
CA GLU A 127 14.83 -0.95 -9.63
C GLU A 127 14.45 -1.15 -8.14
N TYR A 128 13.16 -1.02 -7.80
CA TYR A 128 12.68 -1.25 -6.43
C TYR A 128 12.87 -2.69 -5.95
N LEU A 129 12.74 -3.68 -6.86
CA LEU A 129 12.98 -5.09 -6.51
C LEU A 129 14.46 -5.32 -6.18
N VAL A 130 15.35 -4.80 -7.02
CA VAL A 130 16.79 -4.99 -6.86
C VAL A 130 17.31 -4.27 -5.63
N MET A 131 16.88 -3.02 -5.40
CA MET A 131 17.26 -2.26 -4.20
C MET A 131 16.75 -2.92 -2.93
N SER A 132 15.51 -3.41 -2.93
CA SER A 132 14.95 -4.07 -1.75
C SER A 132 15.67 -5.39 -1.44
N ALA A 133 15.92 -6.22 -2.46
CA ALA A 133 16.66 -7.46 -2.30
C ALA A 133 18.10 -7.20 -1.83
N PHE A 134 18.77 -6.18 -2.38
CA PHE A 134 20.11 -5.77 -1.97
C PHE A 134 20.14 -5.30 -0.51
N ALA A 135 19.24 -4.40 -0.11
CA ALA A 135 19.15 -3.93 1.27
C ALA A 135 18.81 -5.07 2.25
N ALA A 136 17.88 -5.96 1.89
CA ALA A 136 17.52 -7.11 2.71
C ALA A 136 18.70 -8.08 2.89
N THR A 137 19.45 -8.34 1.82
CA THR A 137 20.66 -9.19 1.85
C THR A 137 21.74 -8.56 2.72
N LEU A 138 22.01 -7.26 2.53
CA LEU A 138 22.99 -6.53 3.32
C LEU A 138 22.61 -6.56 4.80
N ALA A 139 21.35 -6.29 5.12
CA ALA A 139 20.87 -6.32 6.48
C ALA A 139 21.04 -7.72 7.10
N PHE A 140 20.71 -8.80 6.38
CA PHE A 140 20.88 -10.17 6.90
C PHE A 140 22.33 -10.49 7.29
N TYR A 141 23.30 -10.20 6.42
CA TYR A 141 24.71 -10.53 6.69
C TYR A 141 25.34 -9.59 7.73
N PHE A 142 25.17 -8.28 7.57
CA PHE A 142 25.84 -7.31 8.42
C PHE A 142 25.25 -7.24 9.83
N TRP A 143 23.99 -7.66 10.04
CA TRP A 143 23.37 -7.62 11.36
C TRP A 143 23.99 -8.60 12.37
N GLY A 144 24.50 -9.73 11.89
CA GLY A 144 25.19 -10.74 12.71
C GLY A 144 26.50 -10.21 13.29
N ASP A 145 27.27 -9.47 12.49
CA ASP A 145 28.60 -8.96 12.85
C ASP A 145 28.55 -7.65 13.67
N MET A 146 27.41 -6.96 13.69
CA MET A 146 27.25 -5.73 14.44
C MET A 146 27.13 -5.96 15.95
N LYS A 147 28.02 -5.30 16.70
CA LYS A 147 27.98 -5.24 18.17
C LYS A 147 26.70 -4.50 18.62
N PRO A 148 25.85 -5.13 19.46
CA PRO A 148 24.69 -4.45 20.05
C PRO A 148 25.13 -3.21 20.86
N GLY A 149 24.36 -2.13 20.79
CA GLY A 149 24.60 -0.93 21.60
C GLY A 149 25.74 -0.03 21.13
N GLN A 150 26.30 -0.22 19.93
CA GLN A 150 27.25 0.72 19.36
C GLN A 150 26.53 2.00 18.92
N GLU A 151 26.86 3.12 19.56
CA GLU A 151 26.41 4.46 19.16
C GLU A 151 27.19 4.91 17.91
N LEU A 152 26.49 5.15 16.80
CA LEU A 152 27.08 5.73 15.58
C LEU A 152 27.28 7.24 15.72
N LEU A 153 26.34 7.89 16.40
CA LEU A 153 26.33 9.29 16.80
C LEU A 153 25.73 9.35 18.22
N PRO A 154 25.94 10.44 18.99
CA PRO A 154 25.34 10.56 20.32
C PRO A 154 23.83 10.34 20.26
N GLY A 155 23.35 9.26 20.89
CA GLY A 155 21.92 8.88 20.89
C GLY A 155 21.39 8.20 19.62
N LEU A 156 22.23 7.91 18.61
CA LEU A 156 21.82 7.19 17.40
C LEU A 156 22.43 5.78 17.38
N THR A 157 21.63 4.80 17.79
CA THR A 157 22.00 3.38 17.77
C THR A 157 21.41 2.69 16.54
N LEU A 158 22.20 1.88 15.83
CA LEU A 158 21.66 1.09 14.71
C LEU A 158 21.04 -0.23 15.19
N LYS A 159 21.70 -0.86 16.17
CA LYS A 159 21.26 -2.06 16.87
C LYS A 159 21.11 -1.71 18.34
N SER A 160 19.90 -1.87 18.86
CA SER A 160 19.61 -1.62 20.28
C SER A 160 20.39 -2.59 21.17
N VAL A 161 20.52 -2.26 22.45
CA VAL A 161 21.20 -3.08 23.46
C VAL A 161 20.56 -4.47 23.57
N ASP A 162 19.25 -4.56 23.34
CA ASP A 162 18.47 -5.81 23.35
C ASP A 162 18.67 -6.66 22.09
N GLY A 163 19.53 -6.22 21.15
CA GLY A 163 19.77 -6.89 19.86
C GLY A 163 18.71 -6.65 18.80
N GLY A 164 17.68 -5.85 19.12
CA GLY A 164 16.63 -5.38 18.20
C GLY A 164 17.03 -4.15 17.37
N GLU A 165 16.06 -3.62 16.63
CA GLU A 165 16.21 -2.38 15.86
C GLU A 165 16.56 -1.21 16.78
N GLY A 166 17.61 -0.46 16.46
CA GLY A 166 18.02 0.72 17.22
C GLY A 166 17.36 2.01 16.71
N THR A 167 17.59 3.11 17.43
CA THR A 167 17.01 4.43 17.18
C THR A 167 17.17 4.90 15.71
N ALA A 168 18.27 4.56 15.04
CA ALA A 168 18.50 4.90 13.64
C ALA A 168 17.47 4.26 12.69
N MET A 169 17.10 3.00 12.93
CA MET A 169 16.08 2.31 12.13
C MET A 169 14.70 2.90 12.40
N GLU A 170 14.43 3.30 13.64
CA GLU A 170 13.18 3.96 13.99
C GLU A 170 13.06 5.34 13.31
N TRP A 171 14.11 6.16 13.31
CA TRP A 171 14.12 7.42 12.56
C TRP A 171 13.97 7.20 11.07
N GLY A 172 14.64 6.18 10.52
CA GLY A 172 14.49 5.78 9.13
C GLY A 172 13.04 5.41 8.80
N ASP A 173 12.40 4.64 9.66
CA ASP A 173 10.98 4.27 9.58
C ASP A 173 10.09 5.52 9.60
N ALA A 174 10.31 6.45 10.52
CA ALA A 174 9.53 7.69 10.60
C ALA A 174 9.63 8.55 9.33
N ILE A 175 10.84 8.66 8.76
CA ILE A 175 11.07 9.36 7.49
C ILE A 175 10.36 8.63 6.34
N GLY A 176 10.48 7.30 6.28
CA GLY A 176 9.82 6.46 5.29
C GLY A 176 8.30 6.60 5.34
N VAL A 177 7.70 6.51 6.53
CA VAL A 177 6.26 6.71 6.76
C VAL A 177 5.79 8.07 6.25
N GLY A 178 6.52 9.15 6.55
CA GLY A 178 6.17 10.48 6.06
C GLY A 178 6.23 10.58 4.53
N ALA A 179 7.31 10.09 3.93
CA ALA A 179 7.47 10.11 2.47
C ALA A 179 6.40 9.27 1.76
N PHE A 180 6.17 8.04 2.21
CA PHE A 180 5.17 7.13 1.66
C PHE A 180 3.74 7.65 1.82
N ALA A 181 3.44 8.36 2.91
CA ALA A 181 2.13 8.97 3.12
C ALA A 181 1.83 10.02 2.05
N VAL A 182 2.80 10.89 1.76
CA VAL A 182 2.71 11.90 0.72
C VAL A 182 2.63 11.25 -0.67
N ILE A 183 3.50 10.27 -0.96
CA ILE A 183 3.52 9.57 -2.25
C ILE A 183 2.21 8.83 -2.53
N GLY A 184 1.67 8.13 -1.54
CA GLY A 184 0.37 7.46 -1.66
C GLY A 184 -0.77 8.46 -1.88
N ALA A 185 -0.75 9.60 -1.19
CA ALA A 185 -1.73 10.67 -1.39
C ALA A 185 -1.64 11.28 -2.80
N MET A 186 -0.44 11.52 -3.32
CA MET A 186 -0.19 11.97 -4.69
C MET A 186 -0.72 10.96 -5.72
N ASN A 187 -0.53 9.66 -5.48
CA ASN A 187 -1.09 8.62 -6.36
C ASN A 187 -2.63 8.58 -6.35
N GLY A 188 -3.25 8.81 -5.20
CA GLY A 188 -4.71 9.00 -5.11
C GLY A 188 -5.22 10.21 -5.90
N ILE A 189 -4.54 11.35 -5.78
CA ILE A 189 -4.86 12.56 -6.57
C ILE A 189 -4.72 12.27 -8.07
N ARG A 190 -3.64 11.60 -8.50
CA ARG A 190 -3.41 11.24 -9.90
C ARG A 190 -4.47 10.28 -10.45
N ALA A 191 -5.05 9.44 -9.59
CA ALA A 191 -6.17 8.58 -9.92
C ALA A 191 -7.53 9.32 -9.86
N GLN A 192 -7.54 10.66 -9.70
CA GLN A 192 -8.75 11.48 -9.57
C GLN A 192 -9.69 10.98 -8.46
N SER A 193 -9.10 10.38 -7.41
CA SER A 193 -9.86 9.81 -6.30
C SER A 193 -10.32 10.89 -5.31
N PRO A 194 -11.46 10.69 -4.62
CA PRO A 194 -11.92 11.60 -3.56
C PRO A 194 -10.86 11.83 -2.47
N PHE A 195 -11.00 12.92 -1.72
CA PHE A 195 -10.08 13.31 -0.64
C PHE A 195 -9.80 12.16 0.33
N VAL A 196 -10.87 11.50 0.82
CA VAL A 196 -10.75 10.40 1.80
C VAL A 196 -9.98 9.23 1.20
N VAL A 197 -10.29 8.83 -0.04
CA VAL A 197 -9.62 7.73 -0.73
C VAL A 197 -8.14 8.05 -0.95
N SER A 198 -7.82 9.29 -1.32
CA SER A 198 -6.42 9.73 -1.47
C SER A 198 -5.67 9.70 -0.14
N ALA A 199 -6.30 10.10 0.97
CA ALA A 199 -5.69 10.03 2.29
C ALA A 199 -5.43 8.56 2.71
N LEU A 200 -6.39 7.68 2.43
CA LEU A 200 -6.26 6.23 2.66
C LEU A 200 -5.12 5.64 1.83
N CYS A 201 -4.95 6.04 0.57
CA CYS A 201 -3.82 5.61 -0.25
C CYS A 201 -2.47 5.98 0.40
N GLY A 202 -2.35 7.17 0.99
CA GLY A 202 -1.18 7.58 1.77
C GLY A 202 -0.92 6.68 2.98
N MET A 203 -1.93 6.49 3.80
CA MET A 203 -1.86 5.60 4.97
C MET A 203 -1.48 4.17 4.59
N MET A 204 -2.12 3.59 3.57
CA MET A 204 -1.85 2.22 3.10
C MET A 204 -0.42 2.08 2.59
N THR A 205 0.05 3.02 1.76
CA THR A 205 1.43 2.97 1.23
C THR A 205 2.46 2.91 2.35
N SER A 206 2.23 3.67 3.43
CA SER A 206 3.17 3.77 4.55
C SER A 206 3.15 2.58 5.50
N THR A 207 2.01 1.91 5.61
CA THR A 207 1.78 0.99 6.74
C THR A 207 1.53 -0.45 6.32
N PHE A 208 0.94 -0.69 5.14
CA PHE A 208 0.55 -2.03 4.73
C PHE A 208 1.75 -2.93 4.35
N GLY A 209 2.92 -2.35 4.11
CA GLY A 209 4.17 -3.11 3.98
C GLY A 209 4.50 -3.90 5.25
N GLY A 210 4.54 -3.20 6.40
CA GLY A 210 4.72 -3.81 7.71
C GLY A 210 3.57 -4.73 8.11
N LEU A 211 2.32 -4.40 7.71
CA LEU A 211 1.18 -5.30 7.89
C LEU A 211 1.40 -6.64 7.20
N THR A 212 1.79 -6.60 5.91
CA THR A 212 2.03 -7.83 5.13
C THR A 212 3.16 -8.64 5.77
N ARG A 213 4.26 -7.99 6.15
CA ARG A 213 5.37 -8.62 6.87
C ARG A 213 4.92 -9.37 8.12
N ASP A 214 4.22 -8.67 9.01
CA ASP A 214 3.82 -9.21 10.31
C ASP A 214 2.84 -10.39 10.11
N THR A 215 1.91 -10.28 9.16
CA THR A 215 0.99 -11.38 8.83
C THR A 215 1.71 -12.62 8.28
N LEU A 216 2.70 -12.45 7.40
CA LEU A 216 3.48 -13.56 6.85
C LEU A 216 4.33 -14.27 7.90
N LEU A 217 4.84 -13.52 8.88
CA LEU A 217 5.65 -14.04 9.97
C LEU A 217 4.80 -14.57 11.14
N GLY A 218 3.47 -14.52 11.06
CA GLY A 218 2.58 -14.93 12.16
C GLY A 218 2.75 -14.07 13.42
N ARG A 219 3.28 -12.85 13.28
CA ARG A 219 3.48 -11.89 14.36
C ARG A 219 2.23 -11.01 14.50
N PRO A 220 1.96 -10.52 15.71
CA PRO A 220 0.86 -9.60 15.90
C PRO A 220 1.18 -8.27 15.18
N VAL A 221 0.28 -7.86 14.28
CA VAL A 221 0.45 -6.71 13.37
C VAL A 221 0.48 -5.39 14.13
N ARG A 222 1.56 -4.61 13.97
CA ARG A 222 1.74 -3.31 14.67
C ARG A 222 0.48 -2.43 14.61
N ILE A 223 -0.06 -2.20 13.42
CA ILE A 223 -1.21 -1.30 13.21
C ILE A 223 -2.48 -1.74 13.97
N LEU A 224 -2.68 -3.05 14.14
CA LEU A 224 -3.92 -3.59 14.71
C LEU A 224 -3.87 -3.69 16.23
N HIS A 225 -2.69 -3.60 16.84
CA HIS A 225 -2.51 -3.85 18.25
C HIS A 225 -2.12 -2.59 19.04
N SER A 226 -2.91 -2.33 20.08
CA SER A 226 -2.87 -1.11 20.89
C SER A 226 -1.68 -1.02 21.87
N TYR A 227 -0.94 -2.11 22.09
CA TYR A 227 0.33 -2.04 22.83
C TYR A 227 1.46 -1.37 22.01
N SER A 228 1.26 -1.17 20.71
CA SER A 228 2.19 -0.45 19.85
C SER A 228 1.81 1.02 19.71
N ASP A 229 2.82 1.86 19.50
CA ASP A 229 2.62 3.31 19.40
C ASP A 229 1.82 3.69 18.16
N VAL A 230 1.18 4.86 18.19
CA VAL A 230 0.42 5.40 17.06
C VAL A 230 1.25 5.39 15.77
N TYR A 231 0.75 4.66 14.77
CA TYR A 231 1.46 4.43 13.51
C TYR A 231 0.60 4.80 12.29
N ALA A 232 -0.51 4.10 12.07
CA ALA A 232 -1.41 4.38 10.94
C ALA A 232 -2.10 5.75 11.03
N THR A 233 -2.44 6.19 12.24
CA THR A 233 -3.03 7.53 12.45
C THR A 233 -2.04 8.65 12.12
N VAL A 234 -0.74 8.44 12.34
CA VAL A 234 0.30 9.39 11.96
C VAL A 234 0.40 9.49 10.44
N ALA A 235 0.48 8.35 9.74
CA ALA A 235 0.50 8.32 8.29
C ALA A 235 -0.75 8.97 7.67
N LEU A 236 -1.93 8.68 8.23
CA LEU A 236 -3.19 9.28 7.80
C LEU A 236 -3.21 10.81 8.03
N SER A 237 -2.75 11.27 9.19
CA SER A 237 -2.69 12.70 9.53
C SER A 237 -1.76 13.46 8.58
N SER A 238 -0.59 12.88 8.27
CA SER A 238 0.36 13.42 7.28
C SER A 238 -0.26 13.52 5.88
N ALA A 239 -0.93 12.45 5.42
CA ALA A 239 -1.62 12.46 4.12
C ALA A 239 -2.76 13.50 4.07
N CYS A 240 -3.55 13.61 5.14
CA CYS A 240 -4.60 14.61 5.26
C CYS A 240 -4.04 16.04 5.24
N LEU A 241 -2.92 16.30 5.94
CA LEU A 241 -2.25 17.60 5.90
C LEU A 241 -1.79 17.94 4.48
N TYR A 242 -1.14 16.99 3.79
CA TYR A 242 -0.72 17.17 2.40
C TYR A 242 -1.88 17.57 1.49
N LEU A 243 -3.00 16.83 1.57
CA LEU A 243 -4.19 17.07 0.76
C LEU A 243 -4.91 18.37 1.14
N GLY A 244 -4.93 18.74 2.42
CA GLY A 244 -5.50 20.01 2.88
C GLY A 244 -4.71 21.21 2.36
N LEU A 245 -3.38 21.16 2.47
CA LEU A 245 -2.49 22.19 1.92
C LEU A 245 -2.51 22.20 0.39
N GLN A 246 -2.81 21.07 -0.26
CA GLN A 246 -2.95 21.01 -1.71
C GLN A 246 -4.13 21.86 -2.20
N LYS A 247 -5.23 21.89 -1.45
CA LYS A 247 -6.39 22.77 -1.71
C LYS A 247 -6.10 24.23 -1.36
N ALA A 248 -5.44 24.50 -0.23
CA ALA A 248 -5.18 25.87 0.24
C ALA A 248 -4.07 26.59 -0.54
N ALA A 249 -3.01 25.88 -0.92
CA ALA A 249 -1.79 26.45 -1.48
C ALA A 249 -1.26 25.62 -2.69
N PRO A 250 -1.97 25.59 -3.83
CA PRO A 250 -1.64 24.73 -4.97
C PRO A 250 -0.31 25.05 -5.65
N LYS A 251 0.24 26.25 -5.44
CA LYS A 251 1.49 26.71 -6.06
C LYS A 251 2.75 26.19 -5.34
N TYR A 252 2.67 25.93 -4.04
CA TYR A 252 3.85 25.68 -3.18
C TYR A 252 4.08 24.19 -2.91
N GLN A 253 4.27 23.39 -3.96
CA GLN A 253 4.35 21.94 -3.82
C GLN A 253 5.41 21.46 -2.84
N GLY A 254 6.64 21.99 -2.93
CA GLY A 254 7.73 21.57 -2.05
C GLY A 254 7.45 21.82 -0.57
N THR A 255 6.85 22.97 -0.24
CA THR A 255 6.47 23.30 1.14
C THR A 255 5.43 22.32 1.69
N ARG A 256 4.44 21.92 0.88
CA ARG A 256 3.43 20.93 1.30
C ARG A 256 4.04 19.57 1.59
N ILE A 257 4.93 19.10 0.72
CA ILE A 257 5.65 17.83 0.90
C ILE A 257 6.47 17.88 2.20
N PHE A 258 7.26 18.95 2.36
CA PHE A 258 8.11 19.13 3.53
C PHE A 258 7.31 19.15 4.84
N LEU A 259 6.26 19.96 4.93
CA LEU A 259 5.43 20.07 6.13
C LEU A 259 4.73 18.75 6.47
N ALA A 260 4.24 18.01 5.48
CA ALA A 260 3.60 16.71 5.69
C ALA A 260 4.58 15.66 6.23
N ILE A 261 5.80 15.60 5.68
CA ILE A 261 6.85 14.67 6.15
C ILE A 261 7.31 15.05 7.56
N VAL A 262 7.56 16.33 7.82
CA VAL A 262 7.95 16.82 9.15
C VAL A 262 6.88 16.49 10.19
N LEU A 263 5.60 16.68 9.85
CA LEU A 263 4.50 16.30 10.73
C LEU A 263 4.55 14.79 11.06
N ALA A 264 4.78 13.93 10.07
CA ALA A 264 4.88 12.49 10.31
C ALA A 264 6.04 12.13 11.23
N ILE A 265 7.21 12.73 11.00
CA ILE A 265 8.42 12.50 11.81
C ILE A 265 8.19 12.94 13.25
N VAL A 266 7.68 14.16 13.46
CA VAL A 266 7.40 14.69 14.81
C VAL A 266 6.37 13.82 15.52
N LEU A 267 5.28 13.45 14.86
CA LEU A 267 4.26 12.60 15.49
C LEU A 267 4.78 11.20 15.79
N ARG A 268 5.64 10.61 14.95
CA ARG A 268 6.29 9.31 15.22
C ARG A 268 7.26 9.41 16.39
N GLU A 269 8.01 10.50 16.49
CA GLU A 269 8.93 10.77 17.59
C GLU A 269 8.19 10.96 18.91
N GLN A 270 7.11 11.75 18.91
CA GLN A 270 6.25 11.90 20.09
C GLN A 270 5.59 10.57 20.48
N ALA A 271 5.21 9.75 19.49
CA ALA A 271 4.60 8.46 19.72
C ALA A 271 5.53 7.49 20.46
N TRP A 272 6.80 7.37 20.04
CA TRP A 272 7.74 6.46 20.70
C TRP A 272 8.28 7.03 22.03
N THR A 273 8.35 8.36 22.20
CA THR A 273 9.01 8.97 23.37
C THR A 273 8.05 9.03 24.54
N HIS A 274 6.80 9.40 24.26
CA HIS A 274 5.74 9.55 25.24
C HIS A 274 4.79 8.35 25.26
N GLY A 275 5.03 7.33 24.43
CA GLY A 275 4.24 6.10 24.38
C GLY A 275 2.78 6.33 24.01
N TRP A 276 2.50 7.22 23.04
CA TRP A 276 1.13 7.53 22.64
C TRP A 276 0.47 6.30 22.03
N ARG A 277 -0.64 5.86 22.64
CA ARG A 277 -1.40 4.67 22.26
C ARG A 277 -2.88 5.02 22.06
N LEU A 278 -3.53 4.28 21.18
CA LEU A 278 -4.97 4.41 20.97
C LEU A 278 -5.75 3.70 22.08
N PRO A 279 -6.97 4.17 22.41
CA PRO A 279 -7.81 3.51 23.41
C PRO A 279 -8.13 2.07 22.98
N PHE A 280 -8.09 1.15 23.93
CA PHE A 280 -8.44 -0.25 23.72
C PHE A 280 -9.37 -0.76 24.80
N TRP A 281 -10.20 -1.73 24.44
CA TRP A 281 -10.92 -2.52 25.43
C TRP A 281 -9.95 -3.50 26.09
N ALA A 282 -9.88 -3.47 27.42
CA ALA A 282 -9.24 -4.53 28.18
C ALA A 282 -10.09 -5.80 28.04
N ALA A 283 -9.78 -6.63 27.04
CA ALA A 283 -10.41 -7.95 26.92
C ALA A 283 -9.91 -8.83 28.07
N ASN A 284 -10.82 -9.38 28.87
CA ASN A 284 -10.49 -10.46 29.81
C ASN A 284 -9.83 -11.59 29.00
N SER A 285 -8.57 -11.88 29.32
CA SER A 285 -7.59 -12.64 28.54
C SER A 285 -7.90 -14.14 28.31
N GLN A 286 -9.14 -14.58 28.49
CA GLN A 286 -9.51 -16.00 28.40
C GLN A 286 -10.02 -16.48 27.02
N ARG A 287 -10.10 -15.62 26.00
CA ARG A 287 -10.60 -16.00 24.65
C ARG A 287 -9.59 -15.84 23.51
N VAL A 288 -8.30 -15.94 23.78
CA VAL A 288 -7.33 -16.17 22.69
C VAL A 288 -7.14 -17.67 22.59
N MET A 289 -7.76 -18.30 21.58
CA MET A 289 -7.45 -19.67 21.20
C MET A 289 -6.00 -19.73 20.70
N MET A 290 -5.05 -20.05 21.58
CA MET A 290 -3.83 -20.73 21.17
C MET A 290 -4.17 -22.20 20.99
N SER A 291 -4.49 -22.62 19.75
CA SER A 291 -4.37 -24.04 19.41
C SER A 291 -2.89 -24.34 19.28
N SER A 292 -2.25 -24.72 20.38
CA SER A 292 -0.86 -25.21 20.41
C SER A 292 -0.73 -26.69 20.01
N ARG A 293 -1.71 -27.25 19.28
CA ARG A 293 -1.69 -28.65 18.83
C ARG A 293 -1.05 -28.75 17.45
N ASP A 294 0.07 -29.48 17.37
CA ASP A 294 0.69 -29.90 16.11
C ASP A 294 -0.28 -30.86 15.36
N PRO A 295 -0.73 -30.54 14.14
CA PRO A 295 -1.64 -31.39 13.37
C PRO A 295 -1.03 -32.74 12.95
N ARG A 296 0.26 -32.98 13.18
CA ARG A 296 0.92 -34.28 12.90
C ARG A 296 0.88 -35.26 14.08
N ASN A 297 0.48 -34.80 15.27
CA ASN A 297 0.39 -35.64 16.47
C ASN A 297 -1.04 -36.14 16.75
N SER A 298 -1.97 -36.02 15.81
CA SER A 298 -3.38 -36.45 16.00
C SER A 298 -3.66 -37.91 15.66
N THR A 299 -2.64 -38.72 15.41
CA THR A 299 -2.79 -40.17 15.21
C THR A 299 -1.86 -40.89 16.17
N LEU A 300 -2.35 -41.26 17.36
CA LEU A 300 -1.89 -42.38 18.21
C LEU A 300 -2.62 -42.32 19.58
N SER A 301 -3.93 -42.56 19.59
CA SER A 301 -4.62 -43.15 20.75
C SER A 301 -6.07 -43.50 20.42
N SER A 302 -6.27 -44.68 19.84
CA SER A 302 -7.45 -45.54 20.04
C SER A 302 -7.25 -46.80 19.20
#